data_AF-A0A838VD74-F1
#
_entry.id   AF-A0A838VD74-F1
#
_cell.length_a   1.000
_cell.length_b   1.000
_cell.length_c   1.000
_cell.angle_alpha   90.00
_cell.angle_beta   90.00
_cell.angle_gamma   90.00
#
_symmetry.space_group_name_H-M   'P 1'
#
loop_
_entity.id
_entity.type
_entity.pdbx_description
1 polymer ?
#
loop_
_entity_poly.entity_id
_entity_poly.type
_entity_poly.pdbx_seq_one_letter_code
_entity_poly.pdbx_strand_id
1 'polypeptide(L)' 'MSTASKRKTSFEIDTTKVEAAKALLGTKGLTDTVDAALDEVVKLRRRLSLLELLERPGVLQLDDPEAMRGAWR' A
#
# COMPACT_ATOMS: atom_id res chain seq x y z
N MET A 1 -0.61 10.59 -14.78
CA MET A 1 0.22 10.49 -13.56
C MET A 1 -0.20 11.61 -12.64
N SER A 2 -0.85 11.31 -11.50
CA SER A 2 -1.16 12.36 -10.52
C SER A 2 0.16 12.84 -9.93
N THR A 3 0.48 14.12 -10.08
CA THR A 3 1.65 14.72 -9.47
C THR A 3 1.43 14.72 -7.96
N ALA A 4 2.21 13.93 -7.23
CA ALA A 4 2.14 13.90 -5.78
C ALA A 4 2.43 15.31 -5.24
N SER A 5 1.42 15.98 -4.69
CA SER A 5 1.57 17.30 -4.08
C SER A 5 2.26 17.12 -2.73
N LYS A 6 3.59 17.31 -2.70
CA LYS A 6 4.36 17.31 -1.45
C LYS A 6 4.36 18.71 -0.85
N ARG A 7 4.07 18.82 0.45
CA ARG A 7 4.14 20.07 1.22
C ARG A 7 5.23 19.91 2.28
N LYS A 8 6.09 20.93 2.44
CA LYS A 8 7.03 20.99 3.56
C LYS A 8 6.26 21.29 4.84
N THR A 9 6.49 20.50 5.88
CA THR A 9 5.81 20.63 7.16
C THR A 9 6.82 20.41 8.27
N SER A 10 6.81 21.28 9.29
CA SER A 10 7.59 21.11 10.51
C SER A 10 6.75 20.35 11.52
N PHE A 11 7.31 19.29 12.10
CA PHE A 11 6.68 18.49 13.15
C PHE A 11 7.76 17.78 13.97
N GLU A 12 7.43 17.40 15.20
CA GLU A 12 8.32 16.58 16.02
C GLU A 12 8.17 15.12 15.64
N ILE A 13 9.30 14.40 15.57
CA ILE A 13 9.32 12.97 15.28
C ILE A 13 10.33 12.26 16.17
N ASP A 14 9.95 11.07 16.61
CA ASP A 14 10.82 10.13 17.30
C ASP A 14 11.84 9.55 16.31
N THR A 15 13.09 10.01 16.42
CA THR A 15 14.17 9.59 15.51
C THR A 15 14.56 8.14 15.67
N THR A 16 14.36 7.54 16.85
CA THR A 16 14.61 6.10 17.06
C THR A 16 13.65 5.26 16.23
N LYS A 17 12.36 5.66 16.18
CA LYS A 17 11.37 5.01 15.30
C LYS A 17 11.70 5.21 13.83
N VAL A 18 12.22 6.37 13.44
CA VAL A 18 12.65 6.63 12.06
C VAL A 18 13.78 5.70 11.64
N GLU A 19 14.81 5.52 12.47
CA GLU A 19 15.92 4.62 12.13
C GLU A 19 15.47 3.16 12.03
N ALA A 20 14.56 2.71 12.92
CA ALA A 20 13.94 1.39 12.79
C ALA A 20 13.16 1.26 11.48
N ALA A 21 12.35 2.27 11.13
CA ALA A 21 11.60 2.29 9.87
C ALA A 21 12.52 2.32 8.64
N LYS A 22 13.64 3.05 8.68
CA LYS A 22 14.66 3.05 7.61
C LYS A 22 15.20 1.67 7.35
N ALA A 23 15.58 0.95 8.40
CA ALA A 23 16.09 -0.42 8.30
C ALA A 23 15.04 -1.37 7.71
N LEU A 24 13.79 -1.28 8.18
CA LEU A 24 12.69 -2.13 7.69
C LEU A 24 12.30 -1.83 6.24
N LEU A 25 12.26 -0.56 5.85
CA LEU A 25 11.79 -0.11 4.54
C LEU A 25 12.93 0.03 3.52
N GLY A 26 14.19 -0.13 3.92
CA GLY A 26 15.36 0.05 3.06
C GLY A 26 15.57 1.48 2.58
N THR A 27 15.12 2.48 3.35
CA THR A 27 15.19 3.91 2.98
C THR A 27 16.37 4.60 3.66
N LYS A 28 16.80 5.75 3.12
CA LYS A 28 17.98 6.50 3.62
C LYS A 28 17.62 7.83 4.29
N GLY A 29 16.72 8.60 3.68
CA GLY A 29 16.34 9.94 4.14
C GLY A 29 15.00 9.94 4.88
N LEU A 30 14.83 10.87 5.83
CA LEU A 30 13.60 11.00 6.61
C LEU A 30 12.35 11.14 5.73
N THR A 31 12.39 12.02 4.73
CA THR A 31 11.27 12.23 3.81
C THR A 31 10.88 10.93 3.09
N ASP A 32 11.87 10.21 2.55
CA ASP A 32 11.62 8.95 1.84
C ASP A 32 11.09 7.87 2.78
N THR A 33 11.57 7.82 4.02
CA THR A 33 11.07 6.91 5.05
C THR A 33 9.62 7.21 5.41
N VAL A 34 9.26 8.48 5.60
CA VAL A 34 7.89 8.89 5.94
C VAL A 34 6.95 8.58 4.76
N ASP A 35 7.34 8.93 3.54
CA ASP A 35 6.54 8.62 2.35
C ASP A 35 6.35 7.09 2.19
N ALA A 36 7.41 6.30 2.31
CA ALA A 36 7.34 4.84 2.21
C ALA A 36 6.49 4.22 3.33
N ALA A 37 6.57 4.74 4.55
CA ALA A 37 5.76 4.27 5.67
C ALA A 37 4.26 4.53 5.43
N LEU A 38 3.91 5.71 4.91
CA LEU A 38 2.53 6.03 4.54
C LEU A 38 2.03 5.14 3.40
N ASP A 39 2.87 4.85 2.42
CA ASP A 39 2.57 3.92 1.34
C ASP A 39 2.25 2.51 1.86
N GLU A 40 2.99 2.01 2.85
CA GLU A 40 2.70 0.69 3.45
C GLU A 40 1.33 0.62 4.13
N VAL A 41 0.89 1.71 4.78
CA VAL A 41 -0.48 1.79 5.36
C VAL A 41 -1.53 1.74 4.25
N VAL A 42 -1.33 2.48 3.16
CA VAL A 42 -2.24 2.45 2.00
C VAL A 42 -2.27 1.06 1.36
N LYS A 43 -1.11 0.41 1.17
CA LYS A 43 -1.03 -0.96 0.64
C LYS A 43 -1.70 -1.95 1.57
N LEU A 44 -1.57 -1.81 2.89
CA LEU A 44 -2.27 -2.64 3.86
C LEU A 44 -3.79 -2.52 3.69
N ARG A 45 -4.35 -1.31 3.62
CA ARG A 45 -5.79 -1.14 3.40
C ARG A 45 -6.23 -1.75 2.07
N ARG A 46 -5.47 -1.58 1.00
CA ARG A 46 -5.78 -2.20 -0.30
C ARG A 46 -5.81 -3.73 -0.23
N ARG A 47 -4.82 -4.34 0.44
CA ARG A 47 -4.80 -5.80 0.67
C ARG A 47 -6.03 -6.27 1.44
N LEU A 48 -6.41 -5.58 2.51
CA LEU A 48 -7.62 -5.90 3.28
C LEU A 48 -8.89 -5.77 2.43
N SER A 49 -9.01 -4.71 1.63
CA SER A 49 -10.17 -4.55 0.74
C SER A 49 -10.25 -5.61 -0.37
N LEU A 50 -9.12 -6.16 -0.82
CA LEU A 50 -9.14 -7.31 -1.73
C LEU A 50 -9.65 -8.58 -1.03
N LEU A 51 -9.29 -8.80 0.23
CA LEU A 51 -9.83 -9.91 1.03
C LEU A 51 -11.34 -9.74 1.25
N GLU A 52 -11.79 -8.53 1.60
CA GLU A 52 -13.23 -8.21 1.72
C GLU A 52 -14.00 -8.52 0.43
N LEU A 53 -13.39 -8.35 -0.77
CA LEU A 53 -14.03 -8.72 -2.04
C LEU A 53 -14.08 -10.23 -2.26
N LEU A 54 -13.05 -10.98 -1.85
CA LEU A 54 -13.02 -12.44 -1.93
C LEU A 54 -14.08 -13.08 -1.03
N GLU A 55 -14.37 -12.48 0.13
CA GLU A 55 -15.39 -12.97 1.06
C GLU A 55 -16.83 -12.71 0.59
N ARG A 56 -17.05 -11.90 -0.45
CA ARG A 56 -18.39 -11.57 -0.96
C ARG A 56 -18.78 -12.51 -2.10
N PRO A 57 -19.68 -13.48 -1.88
CA PRO A 57 -20.06 -14.45 -2.91
C PRO A 57 -20.68 -13.73 -4.12
N GLY A 58 -20.30 -14.17 -5.33
CA GLY A 58 -20.84 -13.66 -6.59
C GLY A 58 -20.35 -12.28 -7.03
N VAL A 59 -19.49 -11.60 -6.25
CA VAL A 59 -18.86 -10.34 -6.68
C VAL A 59 -17.67 -10.58 -7.61
N LEU A 60 -16.91 -11.64 -7.36
CA LEU A 60 -15.81 -12.07 -8.20
C LEU A 60 -16.17 -13.43 -8.80
N GLN A 61 -16.01 -13.59 -10.12
CA GLN A 61 -16.25 -14.86 -10.82
C GLN A 61 -14.98 -15.74 -10.85
N LEU A 62 -14.26 -15.80 -9.73
CA LEU A 62 -12.97 -16.51 -9.67
C LEU A 62 -13.13 -18.03 -9.71
N ASP A 63 -14.33 -18.53 -9.45
CA ASP A 63 -14.74 -19.93 -9.51
C ASP A 63 -15.35 -20.32 -10.87
N ASP A 64 -15.60 -19.37 -11.78
CA ASP A 64 -16.09 -19.63 -13.14
C ASP A 64 -14.92 -19.90 -14.11
N PRO A 65 -14.77 -21.14 -14.63
CA PRO A 65 -13.69 -21.47 -15.54
C PRO A 65 -13.74 -20.72 -16.87
N GLU A 66 -14.93 -20.34 -17.38
CA GLU A 66 -15.04 -19.57 -18.63
C GLU A 66 -14.60 -18.12 -18.42
N ALA A 67 -15.06 -17.48 -17.34
CA ALA A 67 -14.64 -16.13 -16.96
C ALA A 67 -13.12 -16.05 -16.77
N MET A 68 -12.54 -17.03 -16.07
CA MET A 68 -11.10 -17.10 -15.85
C MET A 68 -10.31 -17.31 -17.15
N ARG A 69 -10.78 -18.15 -18.09
CA ARG A 69 -10.15 -18.27 -19.42
C ARG A 69 -10.14 -16.96 -20.20
N GLY A 70 -11.20 -16.17 -20.10
CA GLY A 70 -11.30 -14.87 -20.78
C GLY A 70 -10.36 -13.80 -20.23
N ALA A 71 -10.05 -13.85 -18.92
CA ALA A 71 -9.23 -12.84 -18.25
C ALA A 71 -7.73 -12.89 -18.58
N TRP A 72 -7.23 -13.99 -19.15
CA TRP A 72 -5.81 -14.23 -19.41
C TRP A 72 -5.44 -14.39 -20.90
N ARG A 73 -6.34 -14.03 -21.82
CA ARG A 73 -5.99 -13.84 -23.24
C ARG A 73 -5.49 -12.43 -23.47
#